data_AF-A0A6A4NLU6-F1
#
_entry.id   AF-A0A6A4NLU6-F1
#
_cell.length_a   1.000
_cell.length_b   1.000
_cell.length_c   1.000
_cell.angle_alpha   90.00
_cell.angle_beta   90.00
_cell.angle_gamma   90.00
#
_symmetry.space_group_name_H-M   'P 1'
#
loop_
_entity.id
_entity.type
_entity.pdbx_description
1 polymer ?
#
loop_
_entity_poly.entity_id
_entity_poly.type
_entity_poly.pdbx_seq_one_letter_code
_entity_poly.pdbx_strand_id
1 'polypeptide(L)'
;MSTLRCHQDMFSDTAIQLQLVFAQLIQNTHTSALGTMASCATTSTSLTWGGDDFVAVGGKVVLLPIPLGNVDFLVHHIHAFTIHVTVLILLKYILFLFPV
;
A
#
# COMPACT_ATOMS: atom_id res chain seq x y z
N MET A 1 14.72 -18.83 -6.63
CA MET A 1 13.52 -19.56 -7.11
C MET A 1 13.20 -19.24 -8.56
N SER A 2 13.11 -17.96 -8.94
CA SER A 2 12.99 -17.53 -10.36
C SER A 2 14.09 -18.07 -11.26
N THR A 3 15.35 -17.95 -10.84
CA THR A 3 16.54 -18.40 -11.60
C THR A 3 16.70 -19.92 -11.65
N LEU A 4 16.14 -20.63 -10.67
CA LEU A 4 16.16 -22.10 -10.58
C LEU A 4 14.97 -22.74 -11.31
N ARG A 5 14.20 -21.94 -12.05
CA ARG A 5 12.97 -22.35 -12.74
C ARG A 5 11.92 -23.01 -11.82
N CYS A 6 11.99 -22.75 -10.51
CA CYS A 6 10.95 -23.14 -9.57
C CYS A 6 10.04 -21.93 -9.30
N HIS A 7 9.21 -21.60 -10.29
CA HIS A 7 8.34 -20.41 -10.23
C HIS A 7 7.17 -20.60 -9.26
N GLN A 8 6.78 -21.86 -8.99
CA GLN A 8 5.68 -22.20 -8.09
C GLN A 8 6.00 -21.89 -6.63
N ASP A 9 7.29 -21.86 -6.26
CA ASP A 9 7.69 -21.54 -4.88
C ASP A 9 8.02 -20.04 -4.70
N MET A 10 7.81 -19.20 -5.72
CA MET A 10 8.09 -17.76 -5.58
C MET A 10 6.98 -17.03 -4.83
N PHE A 11 7.35 -15.99 -4.07
CA PHE A 11 6.40 -15.00 -3.59
C PHE A 11 5.97 -14.09 -4.75
N SER A 12 4.76 -14.29 -5.25
CA SER A 12 4.21 -13.61 -6.42
C SER A 12 2.68 -13.77 -6.45
N ASP A 13 2.00 -12.90 -7.19
CA ASP A 13 0.53 -12.95 -7.34
C ASP A 13 0.04 -14.27 -7.94
N THR A 14 0.88 -14.99 -8.70
CA THR A 14 0.53 -16.26 -9.36
C THR A 14 1.00 -17.51 -8.63
N ALA A 15 1.78 -17.36 -7.55
CA ALA A 15 2.41 -18.47 -6.84
C ALA A 15 2.07 -18.37 -5.35
N ILE A 16 3.06 -18.21 -4.46
CA ILE A 16 2.80 -17.99 -3.03
C ILE A 16 2.43 -16.53 -2.82
N GLN A 17 1.17 -16.29 -2.43
CA GLN A 17 0.65 -14.93 -2.25
C GLN A 17 0.84 -14.43 -0.82
N LEU A 18 1.41 -13.24 -0.68
CA LEU A 18 1.47 -12.43 0.54
C LEU A 18 0.54 -11.22 0.33
N GLN A 19 -0.74 -11.40 0.67
CA GLN A 19 -1.75 -10.38 0.45
C GLN A 19 -1.73 -9.30 1.52
N LEU A 20 -1.92 -8.05 1.11
CA LEU A 20 -2.03 -6.91 2.01
C LEU A 20 -3.49 -6.75 2.53
N VAL A 21 -3.97 -7.76 3.24
CA VAL A 21 -5.38 -7.90 3.68
C VAL A 21 -5.88 -6.66 4.43
N PHE A 22 -5.04 -6.05 5.26
CA PHE A 22 -5.44 -4.85 6.01
C PHE A 22 -5.60 -3.62 5.13
N ALA A 23 -4.73 -3.42 4.14
CA ALA A 23 -4.87 -2.28 3.24
C ALA A 23 -6.06 -2.47 2.29
N GLN A 24 -6.32 -3.71 1.86
CA GLN A 24 -7.52 -4.05 1.09
C GLN A 24 -8.80 -3.83 1.90
N LEU A 25 -8.78 -4.16 3.20
CA LEU A 25 -9.89 -3.83 4.10
C LEU A 25 -10.13 -2.32 4.16
N ILE A 26 -9.08 -1.51 4.29
CA ILE A 26 -9.18 -0.04 4.31
C ILE A 26 -9.65 0.51 2.94
N GLN A 27 -9.17 -0.05 1.83
CA GLN A 27 -9.67 0.31 0.49
C GLN A 27 -11.18 0.04 0.38
N ASN A 28 -11.63 -1.14 0.82
CA ASN A 28 -13.04 -1.53 0.77
C ASN A 28 -13.94 -0.67 1.66
N THR A 29 -13.45 -0.21 2.82
CA THR A 29 -14.23 0.71 3.66
C THR A 29 -14.34 2.08 3.00
N HIS A 30 -13.26 2.60 2.40
CA HIS A 30 -13.27 3.90 1.72
C HIS A 30 -14.07 3.92 0.41
N THR A 31 -14.15 2.79 -0.32
CA THR A 31 -15.02 2.67 -1.49
C THR A 31 -16.49 2.55 -1.10
N SER A 32 -16.79 1.84 -0.01
CA SER A 32 -18.17 1.59 0.45
C SER A 32 -18.73 2.65 1.40
N ALA A 33 -17.90 3.60 1.84
CA ALA A 33 -18.27 4.61 2.85
C ALA A 33 -19.32 5.62 2.36
N LEU A 34 -19.41 5.85 1.04
CA LEU A 34 -20.30 6.86 0.47
C LEU A 34 -21.78 6.49 0.74
N GLY A 35 -22.52 7.36 1.42
CA GLY A 35 -23.92 7.14 1.76
C GLY A 35 -24.19 6.23 2.97
N THR A 36 -23.21 5.43 3.42
CA THR A 36 -23.35 4.54 4.59
C THR A 36 -22.67 5.11 5.83
N MET A 37 -21.36 5.38 5.75
CA MET A 37 -20.53 5.90 6.84
C MET A 37 -20.31 7.42 6.71
N ALA A 38 -20.47 7.95 5.50
CA ALA A 38 -20.40 9.38 5.21
C ALA A 38 -21.65 9.79 4.41
N SER A 39 -22.74 10.08 5.12
CA SER A 39 -24.06 10.37 4.54
C SER A 39 -24.14 11.70 3.77
N CYS A 40 -23.31 12.68 4.14
CA CYS A 40 -23.25 13.98 3.47
C CYS A 40 -22.06 14.10 2.48
N ALA A 41 -21.25 13.05 2.33
CA ALA A 41 -20.20 13.05 1.33
C ALA A 41 -20.82 12.77 -0.05
N THR A 42 -20.36 13.48 -1.08
CA THR A 42 -20.80 13.29 -2.47
C THR A 42 -19.76 12.55 -3.31
N THR A 43 -18.54 12.41 -2.79
CA THR A 43 -17.40 11.73 -3.45
C THR A 43 -16.55 11.00 -2.39
N SER A 44 -15.82 9.95 -2.79
CA SER A 44 -14.81 9.33 -1.93
C SER A 44 -13.66 10.32 -1.63
N THR A 45 -12.87 10.03 -0.60
CA THR A 45 -11.70 10.86 -0.22
C THR A 45 -10.58 10.82 -1.28
N SER A 46 -10.56 9.80 -2.12
CA SER A 46 -9.69 9.68 -3.31
C SER A 46 -10.28 8.65 -4.28
N LEU A 47 -10.09 8.83 -5.59
CA LEU A 47 -10.48 7.80 -6.58
C LEU A 47 -9.47 6.64 -6.62
N THR A 48 -8.34 6.74 -5.91
CA THR A 48 -7.36 5.64 -5.80
C THR A 48 -7.88 4.46 -4.97
N TRP A 49 -8.89 4.68 -4.11
CA TRP A 49 -9.44 3.63 -3.24
C TRP A 49 -10.20 2.55 -4.02
N GLY A 50 -10.78 2.89 -5.16
CA GLY A 50 -11.59 1.99 -5.99
C GLY A 50 -12.78 2.68 -6.66
N GLY A 51 -13.53 1.92 -7.47
CA GLY A 51 -14.63 2.39 -8.32
C GLY A 51 -14.36 2.13 -9.81
N ASP A 52 -15.38 2.20 -10.65
CA ASP A 52 -15.25 2.01 -12.12
C ASP A 52 -14.82 3.30 -12.86
N ASP A 53 -14.78 4.44 -12.15
CA ASP A 53 -14.50 5.74 -12.74
C ASP A 53 -13.00 6.08 -12.69
N PHE A 54 -12.42 6.37 -13.86
CA PHE A 54 -11.10 6.98 -14.00
C PHE A 54 -11.23 8.41 -14.52
N VAL A 55 -10.36 9.30 -14.07
CA VAL A 55 -10.35 10.70 -14.51
C VAL A 55 -9.31 10.88 -15.59
N ALA A 56 -9.73 11.37 -16.77
CA ALA A 56 -8.83 11.73 -17.86
C ALA A 56 -8.97 13.21 -18.25
N VAL A 57 -7.84 13.88 -18.46
CA VAL A 57 -7.77 15.27 -18.92
C VAL A 57 -6.82 15.35 -20.10
N GLY A 58 -7.29 15.90 -21.23
CA GLY A 58 -6.46 16.03 -22.44
C GLY A 58 -5.95 14.70 -22.99
N GLY A 59 -6.73 13.62 -22.85
CA GLY A 59 -6.37 12.27 -23.31
C GLY A 59 -5.38 11.51 -22.43
N LYS A 60 -5.03 12.02 -21.24
CA LYS A 60 -4.18 11.33 -20.27
C LYS A 60 -4.97 10.95 -19.01
N VAL A 61 -4.72 9.77 -18.49
CA VAL A 61 -5.24 9.33 -17.18
C VAL A 61 -4.56 10.13 -16.08
N VAL A 62 -5.37 10.79 -15.26
CA VAL A 62 -4.94 11.61 -14.12
C VAL A 62 -5.09 10.82 -12.81
N LEU A 63 -6.19 10.09 -12.66
CA LEU A 63 -6.42 9.22 -11.50
C LEU A 63 -7.13 7.92 -11.91
N LEU A 64 -6.69 6.81 -11.31
CA LEU A 64 -7.23 5.47 -11.46
C LEU A 64 -7.17 4.77 -10.08
N PRO A 65 -8.08 3.83 -9.78
CA PRO A 65 -7.90 2.86 -8.69
C PRO A 65 -6.53 2.18 -8.72
N ILE A 66 -5.91 2.04 -7.54
CA ILE A 66 -4.60 1.38 -7.41
C ILE A 66 -4.82 -0.01 -6.78
N PRO A 67 -4.73 -1.10 -7.55
CA PRO A 67 -4.83 -2.45 -7.00
C PRO A 67 -3.61 -2.75 -6.12
N LEU A 68 -3.84 -3.38 -4.98
CA LEU A 68 -2.79 -3.80 -4.05
C LEU A 68 -2.51 -5.30 -4.23
N GLY A 69 -1.34 -5.62 -4.78
CA GLY A 69 -0.86 -6.98 -5.00
C GLY A 69 0.20 -7.44 -4.02
N ASN A 70 0.78 -8.61 -4.29
CA ASN A 70 1.86 -9.21 -3.48
C ASN A 70 3.11 -8.34 -3.43
N VAL A 71 3.44 -7.64 -4.51
CA VAL A 71 4.62 -6.76 -4.55
C VAL A 71 4.45 -5.55 -3.63
N ASP A 72 3.22 -5.06 -3.44
CA ASP A 72 2.91 -3.93 -2.56
C ASP A 72 3.14 -4.28 -1.09
N PHE A 73 2.86 -5.52 -0.70
CA PHE A 73 3.21 -6.04 0.62
C PHE A 73 4.73 -6.01 0.87
N LEU A 74 5.50 -6.50 -0.11
CA LEU A 74 6.96 -6.56 0.00
C LEU A 74 7.58 -5.17 0.06
N VAL A 75 7.19 -4.25 -0.83
CA VAL A 75 7.75 -2.89 -0.85
C VAL A 75 7.36 -2.09 0.39
N HIS A 76 6.15 -2.27 0.91
CA HIS A 76 5.76 -1.67 2.20
C HIS A 76 6.61 -2.20 3.36
N HIS A 77 6.91 -3.50 3.38
CA HIS A 77 7.80 -4.06 4.41
C HIS A 77 9.24 -3.55 4.28
N ILE A 78 9.75 -3.38 3.07
CA ILE A 78 11.07 -2.78 2.84
C ILE A 78 11.07 -1.32 3.32
N HIS A 79 10.03 -0.56 2.99
CA HIS A 79 9.89 0.83 3.44
C HIS A 79 9.86 0.90 4.98
N ALA A 80 9.02 0.08 5.62
CA ALA A 80 8.98 -0.03 7.07
C ALA A 80 10.36 -0.39 7.64
N PHE A 81 11.05 -1.38 7.09
CA PHE A 81 12.39 -1.76 7.52
C PHE A 81 13.38 -0.59 7.45
N THR A 82 13.43 0.15 6.34
CA THR A 82 14.33 1.30 6.20
C THR A 82 14.02 2.42 7.20
N ILE A 83 12.74 2.69 7.45
CA ILE A 83 12.32 3.66 8.47
C ILE A 83 12.73 3.17 9.86
N HIS A 84 12.46 1.92 10.21
CA HIS A 84 12.81 1.36 11.52
C HIS A 84 14.32 1.42 11.75
N VAL A 85 15.14 1.07 10.74
CA VAL A 85 16.61 1.18 10.83
C VAL A 85 17.04 2.63 11.00
N THR A 86 16.47 3.56 10.24
CA THR A 86 16.79 5.00 10.34
C THR A 86 16.45 5.53 11.73
N VAL A 87 15.24 5.22 12.24
CA VAL A 87 14.79 5.59 13.58
C VAL A 87 15.68 4.95 14.65
N LEU A 88 16.08 3.69 14.50
CA LEU A 88 16.97 3.02 15.44
C LEU A 88 18.35 3.70 15.52
N ILE A 89 18.92 4.11 14.38
CA ILE A 89 20.21 4.81 14.33
C ILE A 89 20.09 6.19 14.98
N LEU A 90 19.05 6.96 14.64
CA LEU A 90 18.81 8.29 15.22
C LEU A 90 18.55 8.20 16.73
N LEU A 91 17.72 7.26 17.17
CA LEU A 91 17.40 7.05 18.57
C LEU A 91 18.63 6.60 19.37
N LYS A 92 19.43 5.68 18.83
CA LYS A 92 20.72 5.27 19.42
C LYS A 92 21.65 6.47 19.58
N TYR A 93 21.77 7.32 18.55
CA TYR A 93 22.61 8.51 18.61
C TYR A 93 22.17 9.46 19.73
N ILE A 94 20.87 9.73 19.85
CA ILE A 94 20.31 10.57 20.92
C ILE A 94 20.57 9.96 22.30
N LEU A 95 20.35 8.66 22.49
CA LEU A 95 20.46 8.01 23.80
C LEU A 95 21.90 7.83 24.32
N PHE A 96 22.89 7.74 23.43
CA PHE A 96 24.26 7.40 23.83
C PHE A 96 25.30 8.49 23.53
N LEU A 97 25.01 9.46 22.65
CA LEU A 97 25.96 10.52 22.29
C LEU A 97 25.58 11.90 22.82
N PHE A 98 24.32 12.14 23.21
CA PHE A 98 23.94 13.36 23.93
C PHE A 98 23.93 13.07 25.44
N PRO A 99 24.97 13.50 26.20
CA PRO A 99 24.90 13.48 27.66
C PRO A 99 23.84 14.50 28.11
N VAL A 100 22.84 14.04 28.86
CA VAL A 100 22.02 14.87 29.74
C VAL A 100 22.70 14.93 31.10
#